data_AF-A0AA39XYY0-F1
#
_entry.id   AF-A0AA39XYY0-F1
#
_cell.length_a   1.000
_cell.length_b   1.000
_cell.length_c   1.000
_cell.angle_alpha   90.00
_cell.angle_beta   90.00
_cell.angle_gamma   90.00
#
_symmetry.space_group_name_H-M   'P 1'
#
loop_
_entity.id
_entity.type
_entity.pdbx_description
1 polymer ?
#
loop_
_entity_poly.entity_id
_entity_poly.type
_entity_poly.pdbx_seq_one_letter_code
_entity_poly.pdbx_strand_id
1 'polypeptide(L)'
;MQQGIRTTFLLLSDTHAKNGVAVPDLPVDVAIHCGDLTDGSKIHEFETTLALLRSIKAPLKIVIAGNHDFTLDDPVYQEKADTARRLFSIAPELMRKEYGNPGDAHRLISQEPESIHFLDEGTHYFRLGNGADLTVYASPFTPSMEADWGFQYKRGDHHDFAIHSKVDVVITHGPPKGVLDITNSRQRGGCEQLFAAVARARPLLHCFGHIHEGWGGKLVTWRGTEPSENPSHFTDIDNSASSVIETLATIEPRQSDSAEMKREKECRLRSLTEEGYRRTSHCSQDESPARRGQTTLFVNAAIQSGDEDGRPQLPWVVDMELPRSTDAGLETSSASSRTAA
;
A
#
# COMPACT_ATOMS: atom_id res chain seq x y z
N MET A 1 30.84 -5.63 -6.13
CA MET A 1 29.62 -4.90 -5.69
C MET A 1 29.36 -5.28 -4.25
N GLN A 2 29.20 -4.30 -3.36
CA GLN A 2 28.86 -4.59 -1.96
C GLN A 2 27.45 -5.21 -1.96
N GLN A 3 27.28 -6.39 -1.33
CA GLN A 3 25.97 -7.03 -1.21
C GLN A 3 24.98 -6.11 -0.48
N GLY A 4 23.69 -6.15 -0.83
CA GLY A 4 22.68 -5.39 -0.09
C GLY A 4 22.46 -5.97 1.31
N ILE A 5 21.70 -5.25 2.14
CA ILE A 5 21.24 -5.76 3.44
C ILE A 5 19.84 -6.34 3.26
N ARG A 6 19.69 -7.63 3.59
CA ARG A 6 18.37 -8.27 3.65
C ARG A 6 17.51 -7.51 4.65
N THR A 7 16.37 -7.03 4.18
CA THR A 7 15.37 -6.30 4.92
C THR A 7 14.04 -7.04 4.77
N THR A 8 13.38 -7.32 5.88
CA THR A 8 12.08 -8.00 5.91
C THR A 8 10.96 -6.97 6.10
N PHE A 9 10.01 -6.98 5.18
CA PHE A 9 8.84 -6.12 5.17
C PHE A 9 7.58 -6.91 5.54
N LEU A 10 6.69 -6.34 6.34
CA LEU A 10 5.30 -6.76 6.49
C LEU A 10 4.41 -5.76 5.74
N LEU A 11 3.59 -6.23 4.79
CA LEU A 11 2.73 -5.40 3.96
C LEU A 11 1.27 -5.76 4.22
N LEU A 12 0.46 -4.74 4.47
CA LEU A 12 -0.99 -4.81 4.61
C LEU A 12 -1.62 -3.53 4.08
N SER A 13 -2.92 -3.56 3.84
CA SER A 13 -3.73 -2.43 3.38
C SER A 13 -5.19 -2.75 3.60
N ASP A 14 -6.08 -1.76 3.59
CA ASP A 14 -7.52 -1.98 3.61
C ASP A 14 -7.93 -2.81 4.82
N THR A 15 -7.51 -2.37 6.02
CA THR A 15 -7.94 -3.01 7.27
C THR A 15 -9.35 -2.62 7.65
N HIS A 16 -9.83 -1.45 7.19
CA HIS A 16 -11.18 -0.93 7.47
C HIS A 16 -11.54 -0.97 8.97
N ALA A 17 -10.54 -0.76 9.84
CA ALA A 17 -10.65 -0.91 11.30
C ALA A 17 -11.33 -2.21 11.76
N LYS A 18 -11.18 -3.31 11.01
CA LYS A 18 -11.68 -4.62 11.42
C LYS A 18 -10.92 -5.11 12.65
N ASN A 19 -11.68 -5.51 13.67
CA ASN A 19 -11.13 -6.16 14.83
C ASN A 19 -10.64 -7.57 14.49
N GLY A 20 -9.54 -7.99 15.11
CA GLY A 20 -9.02 -9.36 14.96
C GLY A 20 -8.35 -9.64 13.62
N VAL A 21 -7.92 -8.61 12.89
CA VAL A 21 -6.99 -8.76 11.76
C VAL A 21 -5.77 -9.54 12.22
N ALA A 22 -5.54 -10.71 11.61
CA ALA A 22 -4.41 -11.55 11.91
C ALA A 22 -3.14 -10.94 11.31
N VAL A 23 -2.15 -10.68 12.17
CA VAL A 23 -0.78 -10.33 11.77
C VAL A 23 0.16 -11.41 12.29
N PRO A 24 1.21 -11.76 11.54
CA PRO A 24 2.14 -12.78 11.97
C PRO A 24 2.89 -12.35 13.22
N ASP A 25 3.08 -13.28 14.17
CA ASP A 25 3.95 -13.06 15.33
C ASP A 25 5.44 -13.21 14.95
N LEU A 26 5.88 -12.38 14.01
CA LEU A 26 7.20 -12.41 13.41
C LEU A 26 7.85 -11.02 13.50
N PRO A 27 9.06 -10.89 14.08
CA PRO A 27 9.82 -9.65 13.97
C PRO A 27 10.19 -9.34 12.52
N VAL A 28 9.91 -8.12 12.09
CA VAL A 28 10.25 -7.59 10.76
C VAL A 28 10.99 -6.26 10.90
N ASP A 29 11.69 -5.81 9.86
CA ASP A 29 12.40 -4.54 9.89
C ASP A 29 11.45 -3.35 9.65
N VAL A 30 10.49 -3.52 8.74
CA VAL A 30 9.54 -2.47 8.34
C VAL A 30 8.14 -3.06 8.17
N ALA A 31 7.13 -2.42 8.74
CA ALA A 31 5.73 -2.69 8.43
C ALA A 31 5.16 -1.56 7.59
N ILE A 32 4.33 -1.86 6.58
CA ILE A 32 3.71 -0.87 5.69
C ILE A 32 2.21 -1.10 5.62
N HIS A 33 1.42 -0.07 5.91
CA HIS A 33 -0.03 -0.04 5.67
C HIS A 33 -0.37 0.91 4.51
N CYS A 34 -0.92 0.37 3.41
CA CYS A 34 -1.11 1.11 2.16
C CYS A 34 -2.47 1.85 2.07
N GLY A 35 -2.99 2.40 3.17
CA GLY A 35 -4.26 3.13 3.19
C GLY A 35 -5.50 2.29 3.52
N ASP A 36 -6.64 2.98 3.64
CA ASP A 36 -7.91 2.50 4.18
C ASP A 36 -7.74 1.89 5.57
N LEU A 37 -7.25 2.75 6.47
CA LEU A 37 -7.12 2.46 7.90
C LEU A 37 -8.50 2.29 8.55
N THR A 38 -9.48 3.02 8.03
CA THR A 38 -10.84 3.12 8.56
C THR A 38 -11.86 2.69 7.51
N ASP A 39 -13.09 2.41 7.94
CA ASP A 39 -14.20 2.14 7.03
C ASP A 39 -15.03 3.40 6.77
N GLY A 40 -15.24 4.19 7.82
CA GLY A 40 -16.02 5.42 7.78
C GLY A 40 -15.22 6.65 8.16
N SER A 41 -13.92 6.58 8.40
CA SER A 41 -13.11 7.70 8.90
C SER A 41 -13.44 8.16 10.32
N LYS A 42 -14.00 7.28 11.16
CA LYS A 42 -14.34 7.65 12.54
C LYS A 42 -13.11 7.60 13.44
N ILE A 43 -13.09 8.43 14.48
CA ILE A 43 -11.95 8.50 15.40
C ILE A 43 -11.64 7.14 16.06
N HIS A 44 -12.67 6.41 16.50
CA HIS A 44 -12.48 5.10 17.12
C HIS A 44 -11.99 4.01 16.15
N GLU A 45 -12.23 4.19 14.84
CA GLU A 45 -11.73 3.29 13.80
C GLU A 45 -10.21 3.48 13.63
N PHE A 46 -9.72 4.73 13.64
CA PHE A 46 -8.28 5.01 13.70
C PHE A 46 -7.64 4.40 14.95
N GLU A 47 -8.26 4.53 16.13
CA GLU A 47 -7.74 3.92 17.36
C GLU A 47 -7.61 2.39 17.24
N THR A 48 -8.57 1.74 16.57
CA THR A 48 -8.56 0.29 16.33
C THR A 48 -7.39 -0.11 15.44
N THR A 49 -7.17 0.61 14.34
CA THR A 49 -6.05 0.34 13.43
C THR A 49 -4.70 0.71 14.05
N LEU A 50 -4.63 1.77 14.86
CA LEU A 50 -3.43 2.09 15.65
C LEU A 50 -3.11 0.99 16.67
N ALA A 51 -4.12 0.39 17.32
CA ALA A 51 -3.92 -0.76 18.20
C ALA A 51 -3.34 -1.97 17.44
N LEU A 52 -3.83 -2.25 16.23
CA LEU A 52 -3.25 -3.26 15.35
C LEU A 52 -1.79 -2.93 15.03
N LEU A 53 -1.48 -1.71 14.59
CA LEU A 53 -0.13 -1.28 14.23
C LEU A 53 0.84 -1.40 15.42
N ARG A 54 0.41 -1.02 16.63
CA ARG A 54 1.21 -1.17 17.86
C ARG A 54 1.53 -2.63 18.19
N SER A 55 0.66 -3.57 17.81
CA SER A 55 0.88 -5.01 18.04
C SER A 55 1.96 -5.61 17.14
N ILE A 56 2.27 -4.97 16.00
CA ILE A 56 3.25 -5.45 15.04
C ILE A 56 4.67 -5.23 15.58
N LYS A 57 5.45 -6.32 15.60
CA LYS A 57 6.87 -6.34 16.01
C LYS A 57 7.78 -5.78 14.90
N ALA A 58 7.70 -4.47 14.67
CA ALA A 58 8.54 -3.74 13.72
C ALA A 58 9.09 -2.44 14.34
N PRO A 59 10.39 -2.13 14.20
CA PRO A 59 10.95 -0.86 14.67
C PRO A 59 10.45 0.34 13.86
N LEU A 60 10.12 0.14 12.58
CA LEU A 60 9.54 1.14 11.69
C LEU A 60 8.20 0.64 11.13
N LYS A 61 7.15 1.47 11.24
CA LYS A 61 5.82 1.25 10.67
C LYS A 61 5.48 2.49 9.85
N ILE A 62 5.24 2.28 8.56
CA ILE A 62 4.90 3.33 7.61
C ILE A 62 3.42 3.19 7.27
N VAL A 63 2.70 4.30 7.28
CA VAL A 63 1.27 4.35 7.06
C VAL A 63 0.96 5.48 6.08
N ILE A 64 0.10 5.22 5.11
CA ILE A 64 -0.52 6.26 4.28
C ILE A 64 -2.04 6.20 4.47
N ALA A 65 -2.74 7.26 4.08
CA ALA A 65 -4.21 7.25 4.00
C ALA A 65 -4.70 6.52 2.75
N GLY A 66 -5.95 6.06 2.79
CA GLY A 66 -6.73 5.67 1.62
C GLY A 66 -7.99 6.52 1.47
N ASN A 67 -8.89 6.13 0.56
CA ASN A 67 -10.06 6.94 0.28
C ASN A 67 -11.11 6.93 1.41
N HIS A 68 -11.17 5.86 2.21
CA HIS A 68 -12.04 5.80 3.38
C HIS A 68 -11.57 6.70 4.52
N ASP A 69 -10.30 7.11 4.52
CA ASP A 69 -9.71 7.94 5.57
C ASP A 69 -9.94 9.45 5.36
N PHE A 70 -11.12 9.85 4.87
CA PHE A 70 -11.41 11.21 4.41
C PHE A 70 -11.28 12.31 5.48
N THR A 71 -11.29 12.00 6.79
CA THR A 71 -11.00 12.99 7.85
C THR A 71 -9.53 13.36 7.97
N LEU A 72 -8.63 12.62 7.29
CA LEU A 72 -7.25 13.02 7.07
C LEU A 72 -7.10 13.96 5.86
N ASP A 73 -8.15 14.16 5.07
CA ASP A 73 -8.23 15.13 3.98
C ASP A 73 -9.09 16.31 4.43
N ASP A 74 -8.48 17.31 5.08
CA ASP A 74 -9.20 18.43 5.70
C ASP A 74 -10.17 19.15 4.73
N PRO A 75 -9.79 19.47 3.47
CA PRO A 75 -10.72 20.01 2.48
C PRO A 75 -11.94 19.12 2.23
N VAL A 76 -11.73 17.83 1.97
CA VAL A 76 -12.83 16.88 1.70
C VAL A 76 -13.70 16.70 2.94
N TYR A 77 -13.11 16.64 4.13
CA TYR A 77 -13.85 16.51 5.38
C TYR A 77 -14.76 17.72 5.62
N GLN A 78 -14.25 18.94 5.41
CA GLN A 78 -15.05 20.16 5.52
C GLN A 78 -16.23 20.16 4.54
N GLU A 79 -15.99 19.80 3.28
CA GLU A 79 -17.06 19.73 2.27
C GLU A 79 -18.13 18.69 2.62
N LYS A 80 -17.72 17.51 3.09
CA LYS A 80 -18.63 16.45 3.56
C LYS A 80 -19.45 16.91 4.75
N ALA A 81 -18.81 17.56 5.74
CA ALA A 81 -19.50 18.08 6.92
C ALA A 81 -20.54 19.16 6.56
N ASP A 82 -20.18 20.08 5.65
CA ASP A 82 -21.11 21.11 5.16
C ASP A 82 -22.28 20.51 4.38
N THR A 83 -22.01 19.52 3.53
CA THR A 83 -23.04 18.80 2.77
C THR A 83 -23.98 18.04 3.71
N ALA A 84 -23.44 17.38 4.73
CA ALA A 84 -24.21 16.66 5.73
C ALA A 84 -25.15 17.59 6.52
N ARG A 85 -24.63 18.75 6.93
CA ARG A 85 -25.43 19.79 7.59
C ARG A 85 -26.54 20.31 6.68
N ARG A 86 -26.22 20.63 5.42
CA ARG A 86 -27.15 21.27 4.48
C ARG A 86 -28.25 20.34 3.98
N LEU A 87 -27.90 19.12 3.60
CA LEU A 87 -28.83 18.20 2.92
C LEU A 87 -29.54 17.25 3.87
N PHE A 88 -28.88 16.86 4.98
CA PHE A 88 -29.40 15.86 5.91
C PHE A 88 -29.72 16.43 7.29
N SER A 89 -29.52 17.74 7.50
CA SER A 89 -29.79 18.43 8.78
C SER A 89 -29.07 17.79 9.98
N ILE A 90 -27.89 17.19 9.76
CA ILE A 90 -27.10 16.59 10.83
C ILE A 90 -26.49 17.70 11.69
N ALA A 91 -26.67 17.60 13.01
CA ALA A 91 -26.12 18.56 13.97
C ALA A 91 -24.58 18.47 14.00
N PRO A 92 -23.86 19.62 13.99
CA PRO A 92 -22.39 19.64 14.05
C PRO A 92 -21.80 18.86 15.22
N GLU A 93 -22.50 18.83 16.36
CA GLU A 93 -22.07 18.11 17.56
C GLU A 93 -22.05 16.59 17.35
N LEU A 94 -22.99 16.05 16.57
CA LEU A 94 -23.03 14.63 16.23
C LEU A 94 -21.87 14.26 15.29
N MET A 95 -21.60 15.11 14.30
CA MET A 95 -20.45 14.92 13.41
C MET A 95 -19.14 14.94 14.21
N ARG A 96 -18.96 15.94 15.08
CA ARG A 96 -17.75 16.05 15.91
C ARG A 96 -17.58 14.86 16.86
N LYS A 97 -18.67 14.30 17.36
CA LYS A 97 -18.62 13.13 18.24
C LYS A 97 -18.07 11.89 17.53
N GLU A 98 -18.45 11.67 16.27
CA GLU A 98 -18.05 10.48 15.50
C GLU A 98 -16.70 10.66 14.78
N TYR A 99 -16.47 11.84 14.21
CA TYR A 99 -15.36 12.12 13.30
C TYR A 99 -14.30 13.08 13.87
N GLY A 100 -14.53 13.64 15.06
CA GLY A 100 -13.64 14.66 15.63
C GLY A 100 -13.80 16.03 14.96
N ASN A 101 -12.87 16.94 15.23
CA ASN A 101 -12.71 18.20 14.51
C ASN A 101 -11.69 18.03 13.38
N PRO A 102 -11.66 18.93 12.37
CA PRO A 102 -10.59 18.96 11.38
C PRO A 102 -9.20 18.93 12.05
N GLY A 103 -8.31 18.09 11.52
CA GLY A 103 -7.00 17.80 12.09
C GLY A 103 -6.96 16.89 13.33
N ASP A 104 -8.09 16.46 13.93
CA ASP A 104 -8.06 15.52 15.07
C ASP A 104 -7.52 14.15 14.67
N ALA A 105 -7.91 13.62 13.51
CA ALA A 105 -7.40 12.35 12.99
C ALA A 105 -5.88 12.41 12.74
N HIS A 106 -5.38 13.52 12.14
CA HIS A 106 -3.95 13.78 11.98
C HIS A 106 -3.21 13.83 13.31
N ARG A 107 -3.76 14.55 14.30
CA ARG A 107 -3.18 14.63 15.65
C ARG A 107 -3.13 13.26 16.33
N LEU A 108 -4.17 12.45 16.18
CA LEU A 108 -4.24 11.12 16.77
C LEU A 108 -3.08 10.25 16.29
N ILE A 109 -2.83 10.23 14.97
CA ILE A 109 -1.73 9.44 14.40
C ILE A 109 -0.37 10.07 14.73
N SER A 110 -0.26 11.40 14.72
CA SER A 110 0.99 12.12 15.02
C SER A 110 1.43 12.01 16.48
N GLN A 111 0.54 11.61 17.40
CA GLN A 111 0.84 11.35 18.81
C GLN A 111 1.40 9.95 19.05
N GLU A 112 1.41 9.09 18.04
CA GLU A 112 1.99 7.77 18.16
C GLU A 112 3.51 7.82 18.43
N PRO A 113 4.07 6.73 19.00
CA PRO A 113 5.52 6.62 19.19
C PRO A 113 6.26 6.83 17.86
N GLU A 114 7.53 7.24 17.95
CA GLU A 114 8.45 7.42 16.81
C GLU A 114 8.59 6.18 15.89
N SER A 115 8.00 5.03 16.25
CA SER A 115 7.95 3.86 15.37
C SER A 115 6.83 3.90 14.33
N ILE A 116 5.78 4.73 14.46
CA ILE A 116 4.67 4.82 13.50
C ILE A 116 4.75 6.16 12.78
N HIS A 117 4.92 6.13 11.46
CA HIS A 117 5.04 7.30 10.61
C HIS A 117 3.88 7.34 9.62
N PHE A 118 3.05 8.37 9.73
CA PHE A 118 2.09 8.73 8.71
C PHE A 118 2.79 9.57 7.64
N LEU A 119 2.68 9.19 6.37
CA LEU A 119 3.35 9.85 5.26
C LEU A 119 2.35 10.54 4.33
N ASP A 120 2.57 11.83 4.10
CA ASP A 120 1.97 12.56 3.01
C ASP A 120 2.60 12.19 1.66
N GLU A 121 1.98 12.63 0.56
CA GLU A 121 2.52 12.41 -0.77
C GLU A 121 3.92 13.02 -0.91
N GLY A 122 4.87 12.21 -1.38
CA GLY A 122 6.24 12.65 -1.59
C GLY A 122 7.29 11.57 -1.35
N THR A 123 8.56 11.97 -1.38
CA THR A 123 9.70 11.09 -1.11
C THR A 123 10.22 11.25 0.30
N HIS A 124 10.40 10.13 0.99
CA HIS A 124 10.78 10.02 2.40
C HIS A 124 11.99 9.10 2.54
N TYR A 125 12.83 9.37 3.54
CA TYR A 125 14.11 8.67 3.74
C TYR A 125 14.20 8.14 5.16
N PHE A 126 14.59 6.87 5.30
CA PHE A 126 14.73 6.20 6.59
C PHE A 126 16.05 5.45 6.66
N ARG A 127 16.69 5.51 7.83
CA ARG A 127 17.82 4.65 8.17
C ARG A 127 17.32 3.54 9.08
N LEU A 128 17.47 2.30 8.65
CA LEU A 128 16.93 1.14 9.35
C LEU A 128 17.93 0.64 10.40
N GLY A 129 17.40 0.04 11.47
CA GLY A 129 18.22 -0.53 12.56
C GLY A 129 19.11 -1.69 12.12
N ASN A 130 18.79 -2.35 11.00
CA ASN A 130 19.62 -3.40 10.38
C ASN A 130 20.81 -2.83 9.56
N GLY A 131 20.94 -1.50 9.47
CA GLY A 131 22.03 -0.81 8.75
C GLY A 131 21.73 -0.49 7.28
N ALA A 132 20.52 -0.77 6.79
CA ALA A 132 20.08 -0.39 5.45
C ALA A 132 19.57 1.06 5.39
N ASP A 133 19.69 1.70 4.24
CA ASP A 133 18.94 2.91 3.91
C ASP A 133 17.71 2.54 3.08
N LEU A 134 16.59 3.20 3.36
CA LEU A 134 15.30 3.01 2.70
C LEU A 134 14.77 4.36 2.20
N THR A 135 14.61 4.47 0.89
CA THR A 135 13.96 5.59 0.20
C THR A 135 12.58 5.16 -0.28
N VAL A 136 11.56 5.87 0.19
CA VAL A 136 10.14 5.56 -0.07
C VAL A 136 9.50 6.71 -0.83
N TYR A 137 8.73 6.42 -1.87
CA TYR A 137 7.71 7.35 -2.36
C TYR A 137 6.35 6.92 -1.84
N ALA A 138 5.59 7.85 -1.26
CA ALA A 138 4.24 7.62 -0.76
C ALA A 138 3.23 8.47 -1.55
N SER A 139 2.02 7.95 -1.78
CA SER A 139 0.88 8.76 -2.24
C SER A 139 -0.47 8.09 -1.91
N PRO A 140 -1.40 8.80 -1.24
CA PRO A 140 -2.74 8.27 -0.98
C PRO A 140 -3.68 8.40 -2.18
N PHE A 141 -3.29 9.13 -3.24
CA PHE A 141 -4.21 9.57 -4.26
C PHE A 141 -4.70 8.45 -5.19
N THR A 142 -6.02 8.40 -5.43
CA THR A 142 -6.66 7.41 -6.31
C THR A 142 -7.63 8.04 -7.32
N PRO A 143 -7.70 7.51 -8.55
CA PRO A 143 -8.65 8.00 -9.54
C PRO A 143 -10.06 7.44 -9.31
N SER A 144 -11.05 8.32 -9.21
CA SER A 144 -12.47 8.00 -9.03
C SER A 144 -13.33 8.63 -10.12
N MET A 145 -14.57 8.16 -10.30
CA MET A 145 -15.51 8.80 -11.23
C MET A 145 -16.00 10.14 -10.70
N GLU A 146 -16.41 10.18 -9.43
CA GLU A 146 -17.01 11.36 -8.80
C GLU A 146 -16.01 12.14 -7.92
N ALA A 147 -14.94 11.48 -7.46
CA ALA A 147 -13.94 12.04 -6.54
C ALA A 147 -14.58 12.59 -5.25
N ASP A 148 -15.46 11.78 -4.67
CA ASP A 148 -16.32 12.10 -3.55
C ASP A 148 -15.80 11.57 -2.20
N TRP A 149 -14.69 10.82 -2.20
CA TRP A 149 -14.01 10.31 -1.00
C TRP A 149 -12.67 11.01 -0.77
N GLY A 150 -11.99 10.72 0.34
CA GLY A 150 -10.70 11.34 0.66
C GLY A 150 -9.65 10.98 -0.39
N PHE A 151 -8.72 11.90 -0.66
CA PHE A 151 -7.58 11.64 -1.54
C PHE A 151 -7.97 11.07 -2.92
N GLN A 152 -9.11 11.52 -3.47
CA GLN A 152 -9.54 11.15 -4.81
C GLN A 152 -9.46 12.31 -5.78
N TYR A 153 -9.17 11.99 -7.04
CA TYR A 153 -9.27 12.92 -8.16
C TYR A 153 -10.07 12.27 -9.30
N LYS A 154 -10.65 13.06 -10.19
CA LYS A 154 -11.53 12.53 -11.24
C LYS A 154 -10.74 11.78 -12.30
N ARG A 155 -11.30 10.67 -12.79
CA ARG A 155 -10.75 9.93 -13.92
C ARG A 155 -10.70 10.83 -15.15
N GLY A 156 -9.51 10.99 -15.71
CA GLY A 156 -9.24 11.90 -16.83
C GLY A 156 -8.50 13.17 -16.41
N ASP A 157 -8.57 13.54 -15.13
CA ASP A 157 -7.75 14.62 -14.59
C ASP A 157 -6.29 14.17 -14.46
N HIS A 158 -5.38 15.14 -14.54
CA HIS A 158 -3.97 14.91 -14.38
C HIS A 158 -3.59 14.91 -12.89
N HIS A 159 -2.90 13.86 -12.46
CA HIS A 159 -2.23 13.79 -11.16
C HIS A 159 -0.78 13.41 -11.40
N ASP A 160 0.15 14.29 -11.02
CA ASP A 160 1.57 14.05 -11.21
C ASP A 160 2.17 13.29 -10.01
N PHE A 161 2.42 12.00 -10.19
CA PHE A 161 3.18 11.21 -9.24
C PHE A 161 4.67 11.54 -9.37
N ALA A 162 5.12 12.47 -8.55
CA ALA A 162 6.45 13.09 -8.51
C ALA A 162 7.59 12.16 -8.05
N ILE A 163 7.72 10.98 -8.67
CA ILE A 163 8.78 10.00 -8.37
C ILE A 163 10.06 10.41 -9.10
N HIS A 164 10.71 11.47 -8.60
CA HIS A 164 11.83 12.13 -9.28
C HIS A 164 13.22 11.49 -9.04
N SER A 165 13.38 10.73 -7.96
CA SER A 165 14.64 10.11 -7.58
C SER A 165 14.58 8.58 -7.67
N LYS A 166 15.74 7.94 -7.56
CA LYS A 166 15.80 6.49 -7.34
C LYS A 166 15.16 6.17 -5.99
N VAL A 167 14.00 5.53 -6.03
CA VAL A 167 13.27 5.06 -4.85
C VAL A 167 13.42 3.54 -4.70
N ASP A 168 13.46 3.04 -3.47
CA ASP A 168 13.50 1.61 -3.18
C ASP A 168 12.10 1.02 -3.23
N VAL A 169 11.16 1.71 -2.56
CA VAL A 169 9.78 1.29 -2.37
C VAL A 169 8.84 2.41 -2.82
N VAL A 170 7.81 2.06 -3.57
CA VAL A 170 6.66 2.93 -3.83
C VAL A 170 5.47 2.39 -3.04
N ILE A 171 4.80 3.26 -2.30
CA ILE A 171 3.60 2.97 -1.53
C ILE A 171 2.51 3.86 -2.10
N THR A 172 1.47 3.25 -2.67
CA THR A 172 0.28 3.99 -3.09
C THR A 172 -0.96 3.33 -2.53
N HIS A 173 -2.05 4.06 -2.37
CA HIS A 173 -3.30 3.40 -1.98
C HIS A 173 -3.86 2.58 -3.15
N GLY A 174 -3.98 3.19 -4.33
CA GLY A 174 -4.47 2.52 -5.53
C GLY A 174 -3.40 1.79 -6.36
N PRO A 175 -3.80 0.78 -7.17
CA PRO A 175 -2.89 0.08 -8.06
C PRO A 175 -2.53 0.88 -9.33
N PRO A 176 -1.35 0.65 -9.93
CA PRO A 176 -1.06 1.09 -11.29
C PRO A 176 -1.88 0.26 -12.30
N LYS A 177 -2.31 0.89 -13.40
CA LYS A 177 -3.13 0.20 -14.40
C LYS A 177 -2.39 -0.98 -15.01
N GLY A 178 -3.07 -2.12 -15.08
CA GLY A 178 -2.54 -3.34 -15.69
C GLY A 178 -1.87 -4.31 -14.72
N VAL A 179 -1.70 -3.95 -13.45
CA VAL A 179 -1.04 -4.78 -12.44
C VAL A 179 -1.95 -4.95 -11.24
N LEU A 180 -2.44 -6.17 -11.02
CA LEU A 180 -3.27 -6.53 -9.86
C LEU A 180 -4.47 -5.58 -9.65
N ASP A 181 -5.08 -5.14 -10.75
CA ASP A 181 -6.04 -4.03 -10.78
C ASP A 181 -7.43 -4.41 -11.35
N ILE A 182 -7.73 -5.71 -11.43
CA ILE A 182 -9.02 -6.20 -11.93
C ILE A 182 -10.02 -6.24 -10.78
N THR A 183 -11.12 -5.52 -10.95
CA THR A 183 -12.26 -5.48 -10.02
C THR A 183 -13.22 -6.65 -10.25
N ASN A 184 -14.18 -6.86 -9.34
CA ASN A 184 -15.29 -7.81 -9.51
C ASN A 184 -16.09 -7.59 -10.82
N SER A 185 -16.19 -6.34 -11.28
CA SER A 185 -16.82 -6.00 -12.57
C SER A 185 -15.99 -6.41 -13.80
N ARG A 186 -14.84 -7.04 -13.59
CA ARG A 186 -13.84 -7.42 -14.61
C ARG A 186 -13.25 -6.24 -15.38
N GLN A 187 -13.37 -5.04 -14.82
CA GLN A 187 -12.77 -3.82 -15.33
C GLN A 187 -11.45 -3.53 -14.60
N ARG A 188 -10.53 -2.86 -15.30
CA ARG A 188 -9.28 -2.36 -14.73
C ARG A 188 -9.55 -1.05 -13.97
N GLY A 189 -9.33 -1.07 -12.67
CA GLY A 189 -9.48 0.12 -11.83
C GLY A 189 -8.20 0.94 -11.68
N GLY A 190 -7.04 0.41 -12.07
CA GLY A 190 -5.74 1.06 -11.81
C GLY A 190 -5.49 2.34 -12.60
N CYS A 191 -4.48 3.09 -12.15
CA CYS A 191 -4.12 4.40 -12.70
C CYS A 191 -3.03 4.32 -13.79
N GLU A 192 -3.28 4.92 -14.96
CA GLU A 192 -2.31 5.00 -16.07
C GLU A 192 -1.12 5.90 -15.75
N GLN A 193 -1.39 7.05 -15.13
CA GLN A 193 -0.36 8.03 -14.77
C GLN A 193 0.58 7.48 -13.70
N LEU A 194 0.04 6.72 -12.74
CA LEU A 194 0.83 5.99 -11.75
C LEU A 194 1.68 4.91 -12.41
N PHE A 195 1.11 4.13 -13.34
CA PHE A 195 1.89 3.14 -14.09
C PHE A 195 3.07 3.81 -14.80
N ALA A 196 2.83 4.93 -15.47
CA ALA A 196 3.89 5.66 -16.18
C ALA A 196 4.98 6.18 -15.23
N ALA A 197 4.61 6.70 -14.06
CA ALA A 197 5.57 7.13 -13.04
C ALA A 197 6.42 5.97 -12.51
N VAL A 198 5.78 4.83 -12.19
CA VAL A 198 6.47 3.63 -11.69
C VAL A 198 7.35 3.01 -12.78
N ALA A 199 6.93 3.00 -14.04
CA ALA A 199 7.72 2.50 -15.16
C ALA A 199 8.98 3.34 -15.43
N ARG A 200 8.93 4.65 -15.14
CA ARG A 200 10.11 5.54 -15.15
C ARG A 200 11.03 5.28 -13.95
N ALA A 201 10.46 5.13 -12.76
CA ALA A 201 11.24 4.99 -11.53
C ALA A 201 11.84 3.59 -11.31
N ARG A 202 11.13 2.54 -11.75
CA ARG A 202 11.46 1.11 -11.63
C ARG A 202 11.95 0.73 -10.21
N PRO A 203 11.11 0.92 -9.17
CA PRO A 203 11.45 0.59 -7.78
C PRO A 203 11.67 -0.91 -7.59
N LEU A 204 12.25 -1.32 -6.46
CA LEU A 204 12.36 -2.75 -6.13
C LEU A 204 10.99 -3.32 -5.71
N LEU A 205 10.20 -2.55 -4.97
CA LEU A 205 8.88 -2.92 -4.47
C LEU A 205 7.88 -1.79 -4.76
N HIS A 206 6.69 -2.15 -5.22
CA HIS A 206 5.52 -1.28 -5.22
C HIS A 206 4.39 -2.01 -4.49
N CYS A 207 4.03 -1.52 -3.31
CA CYS A 207 2.93 -2.05 -2.53
C CYS A 207 1.75 -1.08 -2.49
N PHE A 208 0.54 -1.64 -2.55
CA PHE A 208 -0.72 -0.91 -2.62
C PHE A 208 -1.89 -1.77 -2.15
N GLY A 209 -3.11 -1.22 -2.19
CA GLY A 209 -4.36 -1.90 -1.84
C GLY A 209 -5.52 -1.47 -2.74
N HIS A 210 -6.62 -1.02 -2.13
CA HIS A 210 -7.80 -0.39 -2.74
C HIS A 210 -8.69 -1.31 -3.60
N ILE A 211 -8.09 -2.13 -4.48
CA ILE A 211 -8.82 -3.12 -5.28
C ILE A 211 -8.66 -4.48 -4.60
N HIS A 212 -9.60 -4.81 -3.70
CA HIS A 212 -9.55 -6.00 -2.83
C HIS A 212 -9.48 -7.31 -3.62
N GLU A 213 -10.12 -7.38 -4.78
CA GLU A 213 -10.11 -8.56 -5.64
C GLU A 213 -8.78 -8.75 -6.37
N GLY A 214 -7.95 -7.70 -6.37
CA GLY A 214 -6.62 -7.68 -6.95
C GLY A 214 -5.55 -8.27 -6.03
N TRP A 215 -5.87 -8.71 -4.82
CA TRP A 215 -4.86 -9.22 -3.88
C TRP A 215 -3.95 -10.27 -4.50
N GLY A 216 -2.66 -10.06 -4.27
CA GLY A 216 -1.65 -10.88 -4.90
C GLY A 216 -0.27 -10.24 -4.91
N GLY A 217 0.69 -11.03 -5.37
CA GLY A 217 2.07 -10.64 -5.62
C GLY A 217 2.47 -11.02 -7.03
N LYS A 218 3.13 -10.10 -7.75
CA LYS A 218 3.67 -10.35 -9.08
C LYS A 218 5.06 -9.73 -9.20
N LEU A 219 6.05 -10.54 -9.55
CA LEU A 219 7.36 -10.05 -9.93
C LEU A 219 7.33 -9.70 -11.43
N VAL A 220 7.40 -8.42 -11.73
CA VAL A 220 7.33 -7.88 -13.08
C VAL A 220 8.73 -7.61 -13.60
N THR A 221 9.01 -8.06 -14.82
CA THR A 221 10.22 -7.72 -15.56
C THR A 221 9.92 -6.61 -16.55
N TRP A 222 10.70 -5.53 -16.48
CA TRP A 222 10.60 -4.39 -17.38
C TRP A 222 11.30 -4.68 -18.71
N ARG A 223 10.72 -4.22 -19.83
CA ARG A 223 11.36 -4.25 -21.14
C ARG A 223 12.39 -3.13 -21.26
N GLY A 224 13.51 -3.44 -21.90
CA GLY A 224 14.58 -2.49 -22.18
C GLY A 224 15.22 -1.89 -20.92
N THR A 225 16.13 -0.96 -21.11
CA THR A 225 16.80 -0.23 -20.03
C THR A 225 16.08 1.05 -19.64
N GLU A 226 15.24 1.57 -20.52
CA GLU A 226 14.46 2.80 -20.36
C GLU A 226 12.98 2.52 -20.66
N PRO A 227 12.04 3.27 -20.07
CA PRO A 227 10.63 3.18 -20.39
C PRO A 227 10.34 3.64 -21.83
N SER A 228 9.24 3.18 -22.40
CA SER A 228 8.74 3.67 -23.69
C SER A 228 8.26 5.13 -23.60
N GLU A 229 8.05 5.79 -24.74
CA GLU A 229 7.58 7.20 -24.77
C GLU A 229 6.25 7.38 -24.05
N ASN A 230 5.34 6.40 -24.19
CA ASN A 230 4.04 6.36 -23.52
C ASN A 230 3.90 5.03 -22.75
N PRO A 231 4.44 4.95 -21.53
CA PRO A 231 4.54 3.68 -20.82
C PRO A 231 3.17 3.05 -20.53
N SER A 232 3.06 1.75 -20.79
CA SER A 232 1.87 0.97 -20.47
C SER A 232 2.23 -0.47 -20.12
N HIS A 233 1.34 -1.16 -19.42
CA HIS A 233 1.53 -2.58 -19.09
C HIS A 233 1.62 -3.49 -20.33
N PHE A 234 1.20 -3.04 -21.51
CA PHE A 234 1.36 -3.78 -22.76
C PHE A 234 2.72 -3.56 -23.41
N THR A 235 3.28 -2.36 -23.27
CA THR A 235 4.53 -1.93 -23.94
C THR A 235 5.75 -2.18 -23.08
N ASP A 236 5.66 -1.99 -21.77
CA ASP A 236 6.83 -1.93 -20.88
C ASP A 236 7.00 -3.16 -19.99
N ILE A 237 5.98 -4.01 -19.84
CA ILE A 237 6.09 -5.27 -19.11
C ILE A 237 6.44 -6.42 -20.07
N ASP A 238 7.51 -7.15 -19.76
CA ASP A 238 7.77 -8.46 -20.35
C ASP A 238 7.00 -9.54 -19.59
N ASN A 239 5.78 -9.84 -20.05
CA ASN A 239 4.97 -10.88 -19.41
C ASN A 239 5.56 -12.29 -19.55
N SER A 240 6.47 -12.54 -20.51
CA SER A 240 7.11 -13.85 -20.66
C SER A 240 8.23 -14.08 -19.65
N ALA A 241 8.85 -12.98 -19.19
CA ALA A 241 9.88 -12.99 -18.15
C ALA A 241 9.35 -12.56 -16.76
N SER A 242 8.05 -12.32 -16.62
CA SER A 242 7.40 -11.98 -15.36
C SER A 242 6.80 -13.23 -14.71
N SER A 243 6.72 -13.26 -13.39
CA SER A 243 6.12 -14.36 -12.64
C SER A 243 5.04 -13.87 -11.68
N VAL A 244 3.94 -14.64 -11.62
CA VAL A 244 2.92 -14.47 -10.58
C VAL A 244 3.34 -15.28 -9.38
N ILE A 245 3.41 -14.65 -8.21
CA ILE A 245 3.81 -15.30 -6.95
C ILE A 245 2.60 -15.95 -6.30
N GLU A 246 1.51 -15.18 -6.15
CA GLU A 246 0.22 -15.65 -5.65
C GLU A 246 -0.86 -14.62 -6.04
N THR A 247 -2.10 -15.06 -6.22
CA THR A 247 -3.29 -14.21 -6.39
C THR A 247 -4.51 -14.95 -5.83
N LEU A 248 -5.64 -14.29 -5.67
CA LEU A 248 -6.89 -14.98 -5.35
C LEU A 248 -7.21 -16.10 -6.36
N ALA A 249 -6.97 -15.87 -7.66
CA ALA A 249 -7.21 -16.88 -8.70
C ALA A 249 -6.36 -18.16 -8.56
N THR A 250 -5.22 -18.11 -7.87
CA THR A 250 -4.33 -19.26 -7.66
C THR A 250 -4.64 -20.04 -6.38
N ILE A 251 -5.45 -19.48 -5.46
CA ILE A 251 -5.83 -20.12 -4.19
C ILE A 251 -7.33 -20.37 -4.05
N GLU A 252 -8.18 -19.66 -4.78
CA GLU A 252 -9.63 -19.80 -4.70
C GLU A 252 -10.15 -20.79 -5.74
N PRO A 253 -10.82 -21.87 -5.33
CA PRO A 253 -11.46 -22.81 -6.25
C PRO A 253 -12.55 -22.12 -7.07
N ARG A 254 -12.50 -22.27 -8.40
CA ARG A 254 -13.53 -21.74 -9.32
C ARG A 254 -14.40 -22.87 -9.85
N GLN A 255 -15.60 -22.51 -10.33
CA GLN A 255 -16.52 -23.48 -10.93
C GLN A 255 -15.89 -24.23 -12.11
N SER A 256 -15.10 -23.54 -12.92
CA SER A 256 -14.38 -24.07 -14.08
C SER A 256 -13.20 -24.98 -13.76
N ASP A 257 -12.76 -25.04 -12.50
CA ASP A 257 -11.57 -25.82 -12.13
C ASP A 257 -11.89 -27.33 -12.10
N SER A 258 -10.91 -28.15 -12.49
CA SER A 258 -11.00 -29.61 -12.33
C SER A 258 -11.05 -30.00 -10.86
N ALA A 259 -11.50 -31.21 -10.54
CA ALA A 259 -11.52 -31.70 -9.16
C ALA A 259 -10.11 -31.71 -8.52
N GLU A 260 -9.08 -31.99 -9.32
CA GLU A 260 -7.68 -31.95 -8.89
C GLU A 260 -7.23 -30.51 -8.58
N MET A 261 -7.52 -29.56 -9.48
CA MET A 261 -7.20 -28.14 -9.26
C MET A 261 -7.89 -27.59 -8.01
N LYS A 262 -9.17 -27.92 -7.80
CA LYS A 262 -9.90 -27.52 -6.58
C LYS A 262 -9.21 -28.04 -5.32
N ARG A 263 -8.79 -29.32 -5.34
CA ARG A 263 -8.11 -29.94 -4.20
C ARG A 263 -6.74 -29.33 -3.93
N GLU A 264 -5.96 -28.99 -4.96
CA GLU A 264 -4.67 -28.30 -4.82
C GLU A 264 -4.87 -26.91 -4.19
N LYS A 265 -5.82 -26.14 -4.71
CA LYS A 265 -6.17 -24.81 -4.22
C LYS A 265 -6.64 -24.83 -2.76
N GLU A 266 -7.52 -25.76 -2.42
CA GLU A 266 -7.95 -25.96 -1.03
C GLU A 266 -6.78 -26.32 -0.10
N CYS A 267 -5.83 -27.12 -0.57
CA CYS A 267 -4.64 -27.46 0.19
C CYS A 267 -3.74 -26.24 0.41
N ARG A 268 -3.49 -25.46 -0.65
CA ARG A 268 -2.72 -24.22 -0.60
C ARG A 268 -3.37 -23.21 0.35
N LEU A 269 -4.68 -23.02 0.25
CA LEU A 269 -5.43 -22.12 1.12
C LEU A 269 -5.37 -22.54 2.59
N ARG A 270 -5.47 -23.85 2.89
CA ARG A 270 -5.29 -24.36 4.27
C ARG A 270 -3.91 -24.03 4.82
N SER A 271 -2.84 -24.32 4.07
CA SER A 271 -1.46 -24.02 4.47
C SER A 271 -1.28 -22.52 4.76
N LEU A 272 -1.78 -21.67 3.86
CA LEU A 272 -1.70 -20.21 4.01
C LEU A 272 -2.48 -19.71 5.23
N THR A 273 -3.66 -20.28 5.49
CA THR A 273 -4.48 -19.93 6.66
C THR A 273 -3.80 -20.35 7.96
N GLU A 274 -3.13 -21.50 7.99
CA GLU A 274 -2.36 -21.98 9.14
C GLU A 274 -1.12 -21.11 9.41
N GLU A 275 -0.44 -20.65 8.35
CA GLU A 275 0.69 -19.72 8.46
C GLU A 275 0.25 -18.31 8.87
N GLY A 276 -0.92 -17.86 8.41
CA GLY A 276 -1.50 -16.54 8.72
C GLY A 276 -0.91 -15.38 7.91
N TYR A 277 -0.03 -15.65 6.94
CA TYR A 277 0.56 -14.66 6.04
C TYR A 277 1.12 -15.35 4.79
N ARG A 278 1.39 -14.57 3.73
CA ARG A 278 2.12 -15.07 2.54
C ARG A 278 3.55 -14.55 2.55
N ARG A 279 4.53 -15.45 2.65
CA ARG A 279 5.96 -15.09 2.56
C ARG A 279 6.53 -15.23 1.14
N THR A 280 7.34 -14.28 0.71
CA THR A 280 8.18 -14.40 -0.50
C THR A 280 9.54 -13.73 -0.28
N SER A 281 10.57 -14.21 -0.98
CA SER A 281 11.93 -13.66 -0.90
C SER A 281 12.44 -13.37 -2.31
N HIS A 282 13.03 -12.18 -2.48
CA HIS A 282 13.56 -11.69 -3.74
C HIS A 282 14.96 -11.08 -3.54
N CYS A 283 15.73 -11.65 -2.62
CA CYS A 283 17.13 -11.35 -2.37
C CYS A 283 18.00 -11.86 -3.53
N SER A 284 19.27 -11.44 -3.57
CA SER A 284 20.18 -11.70 -4.69
C SER A 284 20.46 -13.19 -4.97
N GLN A 285 20.29 -14.05 -3.96
CA GLN A 285 20.51 -15.50 -4.02
C GLN A 285 19.25 -16.30 -4.38
N ASP A 286 18.08 -15.66 -4.40
CA ASP A 286 16.84 -16.34 -4.73
C ASP A 286 16.72 -16.60 -6.23
N GLU A 287 15.86 -17.55 -6.63
CA GLU A 287 15.65 -17.89 -8.05
C GLU A 287 15.12 -16.71 -8.87
N SER A 288 14.33 -15.84 -8.23
CA SER A 288 13.67 -14.69 -8.84
C SER A 288 13.99 -13.39 -8.08
N PRO A 289 15.24 -12.87 -8.17
CA PRO A 289 15.67 -11.71 -7.40
C PRO A 289 15.04 -10.40 -7.91
N ALA A 290 14.72 -9.49 -6.99
CA ALA A 290 14.37 -8.12 -7.33
C ALA A 290 15.64 -7.34 -7.69
N ARG A 291 15.67 -6.74 -8.88
CA ARG A 291 16.83 -6.04 -9.44
C ARG A 291 16.41 -4.66 -9.86
N ARG A 292 16.99 -3.65 -9.22
CA ARG A 292 16.69 -2.24 -9.51
C ARG A 292 16.78 -1.96 -11.01
N GLY A 293 15.77 -1.27 -11.55
CA GLY A 293 15.72 -0.91 -12.97
C GLY A 293 15.36 -2.06 -13.92
N GLN A 294 15.33 -3.31 -13.45
CA GLN A 294 15.04 -4.50 -14.28
C GLN A 294 13.77 -5.20 -13.85
N THR A 295 13.56 -5.39 -12.55
CA THR A 295 12.37 -6.02 -12.00
C THR A 295 11.81 -5.21 -10.84
N THR A 296 10.48 -5.25 -10.71
CA THR A 296 9.73 -4.66 -9.60
C THR A 296 8.78 -5.71 -9.06
N LEU A 297 8.82 -5.93 -7.75
CA LEU A 297 7.80 -6.71 -7.06
C LEU A 297 6.58 -5.82 -6.83
N PHE A 298 5.44 -6.18 -7.40
CA PHE A 298 4.17 -5.54 -7.13
C PHE A 298 3.39 -6.38 -6.12
N VAL A 299 2.89 -5.75 -5.05
CA VAL A 299 2.08 -6.42 -4.03
C VAL A 299 0.80 -5.62 -3.79
N ASN A 300 -0.33 -6.23 -4.11
CA ASN A 300 -1.61 -5.76 -3.61
C ASN A 300 -1.86 -6.44 -2.25
N ALA A 301 -1.80 -5.64 -1.19
CA ALA A 301 -1.84 -6.05 0.19
C ALA A 301 -3.19 -5.78 0.88
N ALA A 302 -4.25 -5.51 0.11
CA ALA A 302 -5.60 -5.35 0.64
C ALA A 302 -6.01 -6.61 1.43
N ILE A 303 -6.28 -6.49 2.72
CA ILE A 303 -6.67 -7.65 3.54
C ILE A 303 -8.19 -7.85 3.60
N GLN A 304 -8.95 -6.79 3.30
CA GLN A 304 -10.39 -6.85 3.15
C GLN A 304 -10.73 -7.80 2.01
N SER A 305 -11.68 -8.71 2.24
CA SER A 305 -12.28 -9.48 1.15
C SER A 305 -13.19 -8.61 0.31
N GLY A 306 -13.20 -8.80 -1.01
CA GLY A 306 -14.14 -8.13 -1.92
C GLY A 306 -15.62 -8.52 -1.71
N ASP A 307 -15.90 -9.50 -0.85
CA ASP A 307 -17.24 -9.89 -0.41
C ASP A 307 -17.41 -9.60 1.09
N GLU A 308 -18.57 -9.06 1.51
CA GLU A 308 -18.86 -8.70 2.92
C GLU A 308 -18.73 -9.89 3.90
N ASP A 309 -18.99 -11.11 3.42
CA ASP A 309 -18.88 -12.38 4.18
C ASP A 309 -17.60 -13.18 3.85
N GLY A 310 -16.71 -12.60 3.05
CA GLY A 310 -15.48 -13.26 2.59
C GLY A 310 -14.47 -13.50 3.72
N ARG A 311 -13.62 -14.52 3.54
CA ARG A 311 -12.48 -14.72 4.44
C ARG A 311 -11.49 -13.57 4.25
N PRO A 312 -10.97 -12.97 5.34
CA PRO A 312 -9.92 -11.97 5.24
C PRO A 312 -8.75 -12.52 4.43
N GLN A 313 -8.23 -11.67 3.55
CA GLN A 313 -7.04 -11.97 2.79
C GLN A 313 -5.81 -11.77 3.69
N LEU A 314 -4.70 -12.40 3.34
CA LEU A 314 -3.57 -12.52 4.24
C LEU A 314 -2.56 -11.38 4.01
N PRO A 315 -1.90 -10.89 5.07
CA PRO A 315 -0.79 -9.95 4.92
C PRO A 315 0.40 -10.62 4.21
N TRP A 316 1.27 -9.80 3.64
CA TRP A 316 2.47 -10.25 2.94
C TRP A 316 3.72 -10.03 3.77
N VAL A 317 4.61 -11.02 3.81
CA VAL A 317 5.97 -10.88 4.33
C VAL A 317 6.95 -10.98 3.17
N VAL A 318 7.69 -9.91 2.92
CA VAL A 318 8.61 -9.82 1.77
C VAL A 318 10.03 -9.63 2.27
N ASP A 319 10.94 -10.50 1.83
CA ASP A 319 12.37 -10.33 2.03
C ASP A 319 13.02 -9.76 0.76
N MET A 320 13.77 -8.67 0.90
CA MET A 320 14.49 -8.04 -0.21
C MET A 320 15.78 -7.36 0.25
N GLU A 321 16.71 -7.10 -0.68
CA GLU A 321 17.97 -6.44 -0.36
C GLU A 321 17.92 -4.93 -0.62
N LEU A 322 18.20 -4.15 0.42
CA LEU A 322 18.31 -2.69 0.36
C LEU A 322 19.78 -2.22 0.35
N PRO A 323 20.06 -1.00 -0.13
CA PRO A 323 21.39 -0.41 -0.05
C PRO A 323 21.86 -0.26 1.41
N ARG A 324 23.17 -0.40 1.63
CA ARG A 324 23.80 -0.14 2.93
C ARG A 324 23.81 1.34 3.24
N SER A 325 23.54 1.70 4.49
CA SER A 325 23.78 3.05 4.98
C SER A 325 25.24 3.41 4.84
N THR A 326 25.51 4.54 4.18
CA THR A 326 26.84 5.15 4.19
C THR A 326 26.85 6.27 5.23
N ASP A 327 27.75 6.20 6.22
CA ASP A 327 27.95 7.25 7.23
C ASP A 327 28.39 8.61 6.64
N ALA A 328 28.59 8.69 5.32
CA ALA A 328 29.01 9.90 4.62
C ALA A 328 27.83 10.82 4.32
N GLY A 329 27.40 11.56 5.35
CA GLY A 329 26.63 12.79 5.19
C GLY A 329 25.17 12.67 5.60
N LEU A 330 24.86 13.14 6.81
CA LEU A 330 23.86 14.19 7.00
C LEU A 330 23.89 14.68 8.45
N GLU A 331 24.32 15.93 8.59
CA GLU A 331 23.85 16.83 9.62
C GLU A 331 22.33 16.76 9.67
N THR A 332 21.79 16.57 10.87
CA THR A 332 20.36 16.52 11.15
C THR A 332 19.71 17.84 10.74
N SER A 333 19.04 17.91 9.59
CA SER A 333 18.14 19.01 9.27
C SER A 333 16.85 18.82 10.06
N SER A 334 16.78 19.41 11.25
CA SER A 334 15.53 19.61 11.98
C SER A 334 14.60 20.47 11.11
N ALA A 335 13.42 19.95 10.78
CA ALA A 335 12.38 20.70 10.11
C ALA A 335 12.03 21.96 10.93
N SER A 336 12.33 23.12 10.38
CA SER A 336 11.82 24.40 10.87
C SER A 336 10.32 24.43 10.55
N SER A 337 9.49 24.38 11.58
CA SER A 337 8.12 24.86 11.48
C SER A 337 8.15 26.32 10.99
N ARG A 338 7.44 26.61 9.92
CA ARG A 338 6.96 27.97 9.63
C ARG A 338 5.46 27.94 9.77
N THR A 339 5.01 28.37 10.94
CA THR A 339 3.72 29.04 11.10
C THR A 339 3.71 30.27 10.18
N ALA A 340 2.69 30.38 9.34
CA ALA A 340 2.32 31.63 8.70
C ALA A 340 0.93 31.99 9.22
N ALA A 341 0.85 33.23 9.73
CA ALA A 341 -0.31 33.90 10.28
C ALA A 341 -1.33 34.31 9.21
#